data_AF-K2CWM3-F1
#
_entry.id   AF-K2CWM3-F1
#
_cell.length_a   1.000
_cell.length_b   1.000
_cell.length_c   1.000
_cell.angle_alpha   90.00
_cell.angle_beta   90.00
_cell.angle_gamma   90.00
#
_symmetry.space_group_name_H-M   'P 1'
#
loop_
_entity.id
_entity.type
_entity.pdbx_description
1 polymer ?
#
loop_
_entity_poly.entity_id
_entity_poly.type
_entity_poly.pdbx_seq_one_letter_code
_entity_poly.pdbx_strand_id
1 'polypeptide(L)' 'MYKTTREKYEAAIKDIRECHERGQPVLVGTTSIENSEIIDQLLNKEGLPHQVLNAKQHAR' A
#
# COMPACT_ATOMS: atom_id res chain seq x y z
N MET A 1 -2.18 10.43 15.99
CA MET A 1 -3.47 10.07 15.35
C MET A 1 -3.63 10.92 14.10
N TYR A 2 -3.76 10.32 12.91
CA TYR A 2 -4.07 11.05 11.68
C TYR A 2 -5.53 11.52 11.72
N LYS A 3 -5.80 12.76 11.30
CA LYS A 3 -7.13 13.37 11.38
C LYS A 3 -8.05 12.90 10.25
N THR A 4 -7.49 12.56 9.11
CA THR A 4 -8.23 12.06 7.94
C THR A 4 -7.65 10.75 7.41
N THR A 5 -8.50 9.94 6.78
CA THR A 5 -8.10 8.71 6.10
C THR A 5 -7.10 8.98 4.98
N ARG A 6 -7.22 10.13 4.30
CA ARG A 6 -6.30 10.53 3.24
C ARG A 6 -4.89 10.80 3.75
N GLU A 7 -4.76 11.58 4.84
CA GLU A 7 -3.45 11.84 5.47
C GLU A 7 -2.80 10.54 5.95
N LYS A 8 -3.60 9.59 6.45
CA LYS A 8 -3.09 8.28 6.85
C LYS A 8 -2.49 7.52 5.67
N TYR A 9 -3.14 7.52 4.51
CA TYR A 9 -2.62 6.86 3.31
C TYR A 9 -1.39 7.56 2.76
N GLU A 10 -1.40 8.89 2.63
CA GLU A 10 -0.24 9.66 2.17
C GLU A 10 0.99 9.42 3.06
N ALA A 11 0.81 9.39 4.40
CA ALA A 11 1.88 9.06 5.33
C ALA A 11 2.38 7.61 5.17
N ALA A 12 1.47 6.64 5.06
CA ALA A 12 1.84 5.24 4.86
C ALA A 12 2.64 5.03 3.56
N ILE A 13 2.23 5.67 2.46
CA ILE A 13 2.92 5.60 1.17
C ILE A 13 4.33 6.20 1.27
N LYS A 14 4.48 7.30 2.00
CA LYS A 14 5.80 7.90 2.26
C LYS A 14 6.71 6.94 3.04
N ASP A 15 6.21 6.31 4.09
CA ASP A 15 6.97 5.33 4.86
C ASP A 15 7.38 4.12 4.00
N ILE A 16 6.47 3.65 3.14
CA ILE A 16 6.75 2.56 2.19
C ILE A 16 7.86 2.96 1.21
N ARG A 17 7.81 4.18 0.66
CA ARG A 17 8.85 4.72 -0.23
C ARG A 17 10.21 4.70 0.46
N GLU A 18 10.31 5.24 1.68
CA GLU A 18 11.57 5.28 2.44
C GLU A 18 12.10 3.87 2.73
N CYS A 19 11.24 2.92 3.08
CA CYS A 19 11.64 1.52 3.24
C CYS A 19 12.11 0.88 1.93
N HIS A 20 11.41 1.13 0.83
CA HIS A 20 11.77 0.60 -0.50
C HIS A 20 13.11 1.16 -0.99
N GLU A 21 13.35 2.46 -0.81
CA GLU A 21 14.64 3.10 -1.11
C GLU A 21 15.80 2.53 -0.29
N ARG A 22 15.50 2.08 0.94
CA ARG A 22 16.46 1.38 1.82
C ARG A 22 16.62 -0.12 1.48
N GLY A 23 15.87 -0.66 0.50
CA GLY A 23 15.87 -2.08 0.15
C GLY A 23 15.18 -2.98 1.17
N GLN A 24 14.39 -2.41 2.08
CA GLN A 24 13.69 -3.16 3.11
C GLN A 24 12.36 -3.70 2.55
N PRO A 25 12.08 -5.01 2.64
CA PRO A 25 10.79 -5.56 2.24
C PRO A 25 9.68 -5.04 3.17
N VAL A 26 8.52 -4.69 2.58
CA VAL A 26 7.38 -4.12 3.29
C VAL A 26 6.13 -4.97 3.05
N LEU A 27 5.35 -5.22 4.11
CA LEU A 27 4.04 -5.85 4.05
C LEU A 27 2.99 -4.87 4.57
N VAL A 28 1.95 -4.62 3.77
CA VAL A 28 0.84 -3.73 4.13
C VAL A 28 -0.43 -4.55 4.31
N GLY A 29 -0.98 -4.55 5.52
CA GLY A 29 -2.26 -5.19 5.82
C GLY A 29 -3.41 -4.20 5.70
N THR A 30 -4.41 -4.53 4.89
CA THR A 30 -5.68 -3.79 4.78
C THR A 30 -6.82 -4.63 5.35
N THR A 31 -7.88 -3.96 5.80
CA THR A 31 -9.08 -4.64 6.33
C THR A 31 -10.09 -4.97 5.24
N SER A 32 -9.97 -4.34 4.06
CA SER A 32 -10.97 -4.40 2.98
C SER A 32 -10.29 -4.35 1.61
N ILE A 33 -10.89 -5.02 0.61
CA ILE A 33 -10.39 -5.02 -0.78
C ILE A 33 -10.35 -3.60 -1.36
N GLU A 34 -11.37 -2.79 -1.10
CA GLU A 34 -11.43 -1.40 -1.55
C GLU A 34 -10.24 -0.57 -1.05
N ASN A 35 -9.84 -0.75 0.21
CA ASN A 35 -8.65 -0.08 0.75
C ASN A 35 -7.37 -0.57 0.07
N SER A 36 -7.29 -1.85 -0.31
CA SER A 36 -6.17 -2.38 -1.09
C SER A 36 -6.09 -1.72 -2.46
N GLU A 37 -7.22 -1.55 -3.15
CA GLU A 37 -7.26 -0.89 -4.47
C GLU A 37 -6.88 0.60 -4.39
N ILE A 38 -7.31 1.31 -3.34
CA ILE A 38 -6.89 2.70 -3.13
C ILE A 38 -5.37 2.80 -2.93
N ILE A 39 -4.79 1.93 -2.09
CA ILE A 39 -3.35 1.91 -1.85
C ILE A 39 -2.59 1.51 -3.12
N ASP A 40 -3.09 0.54 -3.87
CA ASP A 40 -2.53 0.11 -5.16
C ASP A 40 -2.42 1.28 -6.14
N GLN A 41 -3.49 2.05 -6.30
CA GLN A 41 -3.49 3.24 -7.16
C GLN A 41 -2.49 4.30 -6.68
N LEU A 42 -2.37 4.51 -5.37
CA LEU A 42 -1.42 5.47 -4.80
C LEU A 42 0.03 5.02 -5.01
N LEU A 43 0.34 3.74 -4.77
CA LEU A 43 1.67 3.18 -5.00
C LEU A 43 2.05 3.22 -6.49
N ASN A 44 1.10 2.91 -7.38
CA ASN A 44 1.28 3.01 -8.83
C ASN A 44 1.56 4.45 -9.27
N LYS A 45 0.84 5.43 -8.72
CA LYS A 45 1.06 6.85 -8.99
C LYS A 45 2.45 7.32 -8.55
N GLU A 46 2.94 6.79 -7.44
CA GLU A 46 4.27 7.09 -6.91
C GLU A 46 5.40 6.30 -7.60
N GLY A 47 5.05 5.36 -8.50
CA GLY A 47 5.99 4.53 -9.25
C GLY A 47 6.64 3.42 -8.43
N LEU A 48 6.01 3.01 -7.31
CA LEU A 48 6.54 1.98 -6.42
C LEU A 48 6.06 0.59 -6.87
N PRO A 49 6.96 -0.33 -7.23
CA PRO A 49 6.58 -1.69 -7.61
C PRO A 49 6.03 -2.45 -6.40
N HIS A 50 4.86 -3.06 -6.56
CA HIS A 50 4.19 -3.79 -5.49
C HIS A 50 3.29 -4.89 -6.07
N GLN A 51 2.80 -5.77 -5.19
CA GLN A 51 1.86 -6.83 -5.54
C GLN A 51 0.73 -6.87 -4.51
N VAL A 52 -0.52 -6.90 -4.99
CA VAL A 52 -1.70 -7.02 -4.13
C VAL A 52 -2.05 -8.50 -3.95
N LEU A 53 -2.13 -8.93 -2.70
CA LEU A 53 -2.52 -10.29 -2.32
C LEU A 53 -4.01 -10.31 -1.93
N ASN A 54 -4.87 -10.66 -2.89
CA ASN A 54 -6.31 -10.79 -2.66
C ASN A 54 -6.70 -12.24 -2.40
N ALA A 55 -7.39 -12.51 -1.28
CA ALA A 55 -7.81 -13.85 -0.87
C ALA A 55 -8.72 -14.60 -1.88
N LYS A 56 -9.31 -13.89 -2.85
CA LYS A 56 -10.13 -14.49 -3.92
C LYS A 56 -9.32 -15.01 -5.10
N GLN A 57 -8.06 -14.60 -5.28
CA GLN A 57 -7.20 -15.02 -6.40
C GLN A 57 -6.27 -16.19 -6.02
N HIS A 58 -6.76 -17.13 -5.20
CA HIS A 58 -5.98 -18.27 -4.70
C HIS A 58 -6.01 -19.50 -5.62
N ALA A 59 -6.14 -19.29 -6.93
CA ALA A 59 -5.99 -20.33 -7.94
C ALA A 59 -5.27 -19.76 -9.17
N ARG A 60 -3.96 -20.00 -9.24
CA ARG A 60 -3.22 -20.13 -10.49
C ARG A 60 -2.50 -21.46 -10.45
#